data_AF-A0A971GIQ4-F1
#
_entry.id   AF-A0A971GIQ4-F1
#
_cell.length_a   1.000
_cell.length_b   1.000
_cell.length_c   1.000
_cell.angle_alpha   90.00
_cell.angle_beta   90.00
_cell.angle_gamma   90.00
#
_symmetry.space_group_name_H-M   'P 1'
#
loop_
_entity.id
_entity.type
_entity.pdbx_description
1 polymer ?
#
loop_
_entity_poly.entity_id
_entity_poly.type
_entity_poly.pdbx_seq_one_letter_code
_entity_poly.pdbx_strand_id
1 'polypeptide(L)'
;MKKLTFLLPLFLIIPLCFSCQTTGGKDSWDSIKKENDEFLRAEDRGTETFRVLLSSDGYKVVQLKNEKTIERAPDDGGDKFMIAEMEKYDMIDEVRIGVVSVWLFPDSGAINKIRSQRPTNFTEIDSLINDDIMRWNFRFPKKVVEPTKFEIIYRVVLRKKLSDEQILNSVQEKMKEDQ
;
A
#
# COMPACT_ATOMS: atom_id res chain seq x y z
N MET A 1 8.61 75.91 -29.10
CA MET A 1 8.20 74.72 -29.91
C MET A 1 9.02 73.55 -29.36
N LYS A 2 8.54 72.43 -28.80
CA LYS A 2 7.26 71.70 -28.79
C LYS A 2 7.06 71.07 -27.39
N LYS A 3 5.79 70.92 -26.96
CA LYS A 3 5.32 70.02 -25.90
C LYS A 3 5.06 68.63 -26.50
N LEU A 4 5.32 67.53 -25.77
CA LEU A 4 4.59 66.23 -25.77
C LEU A 4 5.37 65.25 -24.84
N THR A 5 5.01 65.00 -23.58
CA THR A 5 4.04 64.03 -23.01
C THR A 5 4.12 62.58 -23.52
N PHE A 6 3.90 61.65 -22.57
CA PHE A 6 3.69 60.18 -22.62
C PHE A 6 4.96 59.32 -22.41
N LEU A 7 4.98 58.24 -21.62
CA LEU A 7 4.11 57.71 -20.56
C LEU A 7 4.87 56.53 -19.91
N LEU A 8 4.88 56.44 -18.59
CA LEU A 8 5.46 55.32 -17.82
C LEU A 8 4.61 54.04 -18.04
N PRO A 9 5.15 52.89 -18.43
CA PRO A 9 4.46 51.63 -18.20
C PRO A 9 4.76 51.16 -16.77
N LEU A 10 3.77 51.37 -15.91
CA LEU A 10 3.63 50.72 -14.61
C LEU A 10 3.52 49.20 -14.86
N PHE A 11 4.60 48.45 -14.62
CA PHE A 11 4.59 46.99 -14.66
C PHE A 11 3.77 46.49 -13.45
N LEU A 12 2.50 46.17 -13.72
CA LEU A 12 1.60 45.51 -12.78
C LEU A 12 2.04 44.05 -12.66
N ILE A 13 2.85 43.74 -11.66
CA ILE A 13 3.20 42.37 -11.29
C ILE A 13 1.94 41.78 -10.63
N ILE A 14 1.21 40.96 -11.38
CA ILE A 14 0.13 40.12 -10.84
C ILE A 14 0.82 38.90 -10.21
N PRO A 15 0.81 38.71 -8.89
CA PRO A 15 1.19 37.43 -8.33
C PRO A 15 0.07 36.44 -8.69
N LEU A 16 0.36 35.57 -9.66
CA LEU A 16 -0.36 34.32 -9.85
C LEU A 16 -0.14 33.49 -8.59
N CYS A 17 -0.98 33.70 -7.59
CA CYS A 17 -1.21 32.72 -6.54
C CYS A 17 -1.80 31.48 -7.23
N PHE A 18 -0.92 30.59 -7.70
CA PHE A 18 -1.26 29.19 -7.91
C PHE A 18 -1.61 28.62 -6.53
N SER A 19 -2.86 28.83 -6.13
CA SER A 19 -3.49 28.06 -5.08
C SER A 19 -3.47 26.62 -5.56
N CYS A 20 -2.57 25.83 -4.97
CA CYS A 20 -2.56 24.39 -5.10
C CYS A 20 -3.82 23.89 -4.36
N GLN A 21 -4.97 23.88 -5.04
CA GLN A 21 -6.16 23.23 -4.53
C GLN A 21 -5.91 21.73 -4.59
N THR A 22 -5.59 21.14 -3.45
CA THR A 22 -5.63 19.70 -3.27
C THR A 22 -7.08 19.24 -3.42
N THR A 23 -7.46 18.81 -4.62
CA THR A 23 -8.75 18.17 -4.91
C THR A 23 -8.78 16.73 -4.34
N GLY A 24 -8.51 16.57 -3.05
CA GLY A 24 -8.62 15.31 -2.33
C GLY A 24 -9.96 15.22 -1.61
N GLY A 25 -11.08 15.13 -2.34
CA GLY A 25 -12.41 15.32 -1.75
C GLY A 25 -13.37 14.13 -1.83
N LYS A 26 -13.46 13.45 -2.98
CA LYS A 26 -14.39 12.32 -3.20
C LYS A 26 -14.06 11.55 -4.47
N ASP A 27 -13.74 12.28 -5.53
CA ASP A 27 -13.35 11.74 -6.84
C ASP A 27 -12.09 10.87 -6.76
N SER A 28 -11.16 11.24 -5.87
CA SER A 28 -9.97 10.44 -5.57
C SER A 28 -10.32 9.08 -4.96
N TRP A 29 -11.30 9.02 -4.05
CA TRP A 29 -11.59 7.77 -3.35
C TRP A 29 -12.38 6.77 -4.19
N ASP A 30 -13.31 7.25 -5.00
CA ASP A 30 -14.01 6.37 -5.95
C ASP A 30 -13.04 5.85 -7.03
N SER A 31 -12.04 6.64 -7.43
CA SER A 31 -10.93 6.17 -8.28
C SER A 31 -10.14 5.06 -7.58
N ILE A 32 -9.72 5.26 -6.33
CA ILE A 32 -8.93 4.25 -5.61
C ILE A 32 -9.73 2.95 -5.42
N LYS A 33 -11.03 3.03 -5.12
CA LYS A 33 -11.89 1.83 -5.07
C LYS A 33 -11.92 1.08 -6.39
N LYS A 34 -12.10 1.80 -7.50
CA LYS A 34 -12.07 1.20 -8.84
C LYS A 34 -10.73 0.53 -9.12
N GLU A 35 -9.63 1.21 -8.81
CA GLU A 35 -8.29 0.64 -8.97
C GLU A 35 -8.04 -0.56 -8.04
N ASN A 36 -8.62 -0.58 -6.85
CA ASN A 36 -8.55 -1.72 -5.93
C ASN A 36 -9.28 -2.94 -6.54
N ASP A 37 -10.47 -2.72 -7.10
CA ASP A 37 -11.22 -3.78 -7.78
C ASP A 37 -10.48 -4.28 -9.03
N GLU A 38 -9.90 -3.38 -9.81
CA GLU A 38 -9.05 -3.73 -10.95
C GLU A 38 -7.81 -4.50 -10.52
N PHE A 39 -7.16 -4.12 -9.42
CA PHE A 39 -6.02 -4.83 -8.87
C PHE A 39 -6.38 -6.26 -8.45
N LEU A 40 -7.56 -6.47 -7.85
CA LEU A 40 -8.01 -7.80 -7.44
C LEU A 40 -8.47 -8.68 -8.61
N ARG A 41 -8.89 -8.08 -9.73
CA ARG A 41 -9.42 -8.79 -10.90
C ARG A 41 -8.45 -8.88 -12.07
N ALA A 42 -7.37 -8.10 -12.07
CA ALA A 42 -6.48 -8.03 -13.22
C ALA A 42 -5.89 -9.40 -13.51
N GLU A 43 -5.87 -9.75 -14.80
CA GLU A 43 -5.30 -10.99 -15.29
C GLU A 43 -3.86 -11.18 -14.78
N ASP A 44 -3.47 -12.43 -14.65
CA ASP A 44 -2.15 -12.85 -14.22
C ASP A 44 -1.06 -12.27 -15.14
N ARG A 45 -0.20 -11.40 -14.60
CA ARG A 45 0.80 -10.65 -15.37
C ARG A 45 2.24 -11.16 -15.21
N GLY A 46 2.49 -12.29 -14.53
CA GLY A 46 3.87 -12.67 -14.24
C GLY A 46 4.08 -13.93 -13.43
N THR A 47 4.95 -13.85 -12.41
CA THR A 47 5.36 -14.93 -11.50
C THR A 47 4.58 -14.90 -10.16
N GLU A 48 3.61 -14.01 -10.04
CA GLU A 48 2.77 -13.88 -8.86
C GLU A 48 1.81 -15.06 -8.71
N THR A 49 1.68 -15.55 -7.48
CA THR A 49 0.65 -16.53 -7.12
C THR A 49 -0.47 -15.84 -6.35
N PHE A 50 -0.16 -14.83 -5.55
CA PHE A 50 -1.10 -14.14 -4.69
C PHE A 50 -1.03 -12.62 -4.85
N ARG A 51 -2.18 -11.97 -4.71
CA ARG A 51 -2.30 -10.53 -4.50
C ARG A 51 -2.95 -10.25 -3.17
N VAL A 52 -2.47 -9.22 -2.48
CA VAL A 52 -3.01 -8.76 -1.20
C VAL A 52 -3.38 -7.30 -1.32
N LEU A 53 -4.65 -6.98 -1.08
CA LEU A 53 -5.09 -5.62 -0.83
C LEU A 53 -5.13 -5.41 0.68
N LEU A 54 -4.25 -4.56 1.18
CA LEU A 54 -4.09 -4.25 2.60
C LEU A 54 -4.47 -2.79 2.85
N SER A 55 -5.44 -2.59 3.74
CA SER A 55 -5.86 -1.28 4.21
C SER A 55 -6.48 -1.42 5.59
N SER A 56 -6.64 -0.30 6.30
CA SER A 56 -7.39 -0.23 7.54
C SER A 56 -8.91 -0.47 7.38
N ASP A 57 -9.41 -0.52 6.15
CA ASP A 57 -10.81 -0.85 5.86
C ASP A 57 -11.03 -2.33 5.55
N GLY A 58 -9.95 -3.06 5.33
CA GLY A 58 -10.06 -4.44 4.88
C GLY A 58 -8.76 -5.04 4.41
N TYR A 59 -8.74 -6.36 4.54
CA TYR A 59 -7.70 -7.26 4.07
C TYR A 59 -8.33 -8.22 3.07
N LYS A 60 -7.80 -8.28 1.85
CA LYS A 60 -8.28 -9.23 0.83
C LYS A 60 -7.10 -9.90 0.16
N VAL A 61 -7.16 -11.23 0.07
CA VAL A 61 -6.19 -12.03 -0.67
C VAL A 61 -6.88 -12.66 -1.86
N VAL A 62 -6.24 -12.59 -3.03
CA VAL A 62 -6.68 -13.30 -4.24
C VAL A 62 -5.55 -14.19 -4.70
N GLN A 63 -5.86 -15.44 -4.99
CA GLN A 63 -4.95 -16.37 -5.64
C GLN A 63 -5.18 -16.33 -7.14
N LEU A 64 -4.10 -16.18 -7.92
CA LEU A 64 -4.14 -16.04 -9.38
C LEU A 64 -3.65 -17.28 -10.12
N LYS A 65 -2.79 -18.07 -9.47
CA LYS A 65 -2.18 -19.27 -10.05
C LYS A 65 -2.17 -20.42 -9.07
N ASN A 66 -1.87 -21.61 -9.58
CA ASN A 66 -1.48 -22.77 -8.78
C ASN A 66 -2.55 -23.24 -7.78
N GLU A 67 -3.83 -22.94 -8.04
CA GLU A 67 -4.98 -23.31 -7.18
C GLU A 67 -5.07 -24.81 -6.91
N LYS A 68 -4.51 -25.63 -7.80
CA LYS A 68 -4.51 -27.09 -7.65
C LYS A 68 -3.38 -27.61 -6.76
N THR A 69 -2.33 -26.82 -6.53
CA THR A 69 -1.09 -27.29 -5.90
C THR A 69 -0.81 -26.58 -4.58
N ILE A 70 -1.19 -25.31 -4.43
CA ILE A 70 -1.01 -24.53 -3.20
C ILE A 70 -2.28 -23.73 -2.91
N GLU A 71 -2.62 -23.59 -1.64
CA GLU A 71 -3.65 -22.69 -1.14
C GLU A 71 -3.15 -22.02 0.13
N ARG A 72 -3.41 -20.73 0.30
CA ARG A 72 -3.24 -20.07 1.60
C ARG A 72 -4.30 -20.62 2.57
N ALA A 73 -3.88 -21.08 3.75
CA ALA A 73 -4.80 -21.44 4.82
C ALA A 73 -5.51 -20.17 5.34
N PRO A 74 -6.84 -20.20 5.58
CA PRO A 74 -7.55 -19.07 6.18
C PRO A 74 -6.98 -18.72 7.56
N ASP A 75 -6.83 -17.42 7.83
CA ASP A 75 -6.36 -16.88 9.11
C ASP A 75 -7.06 -15.55 9.41
N ASP A 76 -8.35 -15.62 9.77
CA ASP A 76 -9.18 -14.45 10.05
C ASP A 76 -8.66 -13.61 11.22
N GLY A 77 -7.98 -14.24 12.18
CA GLY A 77 -7.41 -13.57 13.34
C GLY A 77 -6.24 -12.68 12.95
N GLY A 78 -5.28 -13.25 12.22
CA GLY A 78 -4.17 -12.48 11.67
C GLY A 78 -4.65 -11.42 10.67
N ASP A 79 -5.63 -11.72 9.83
CA ASP A 79 -6.17 -10.77 8.85
C ASP A 79 -6.76 -9.52 9.55
N LYS A 80 -7.51 -9.71 10.64
CA LYS A 80 -8.01 -8.60 11.48
C LYS A 80 -6.89 -7.83 12.19
N PHE A 81 -5.88 -8.54 12.67
CA PHE A 81 -4.71 -7.90 13.28
C PHE A 81 -4.02 -6.97 12.28
N MET A 82 -3.81 -7.42 11.03
CA MET A 82 -3.21 -6.57 9.99
C MET A 82 -4.03 -5.31 9.72
N ILE A 83 -5.36 -5.43 9.66
CA ILE A 83 -6.26 -4.28 9.48
C ILE A 83 -6.09 -3.27 10.62
N ALA A 84 -6.04 -3.74 11.87
CA ALA A 84 -5.86 -2.88 13.04
C ALA A 84 -4.49 -2.20 13.06
N GLU A 85 -3.42 -2.89 12.68
CA GLU A 85 -2.08 -2.29 12.58
C GLU A 85 -2.04 -1.20 11.52
N MET A 86 -2.76 -1.36 10.41
CA MET A 86 -2.86 -0.35 9.35
C MET A 86 -3.49 0.97 9.82
N GLU A 87 -4.39 0.95 10.80
CA GLU A 87 -5.03 2.17 11.33
C GLU A 87 -4.00 3.16 11.92
N LYS A 88 -2.87 2.65 12.42
CA LYS A 88 -1.80 3.49 12.99
C LYS A 88 -1.11 4.36 11.94
N TYR A 89 -1.28 4.04 10.65
CA TYR A 89 -0.62 4.71 9.52
C TYR A 89 -1.59 5.54 8.67
N ASP A 90 -2.86 5.61 9.07
CA ASP A 90 -3.94 6.38 8.41
C ASP A 90 -3.83 7.91 8.66
N MET A 91 -2.63 8.44 8.46
CA MET A 91 -2.29 9.86 8.60
C MET A 91 -2.22 10.57 7.24
N ILE A 92 -2.05 9.83 6.15
CA ILE A 92 -1.90 10.34 4.78
C ILE A 92 -2.74 9.53 3.80
N ASP A 93 -3.15 10.17 2.70
CA ASP A 93 -3.75 9.47 1.57
C ASP A 93 -2.64 9.01 0.63
N GLU A 94 -2.38 7.71 0.60
CA GLU A 94 -1.33 7.17 -0.25
C GLU A 94 -1.60 5.73 -0.66
N VAL A 95 -1.21 5.39 -1.90
CA VAL A 95 -1.25 4.03 -2.40
C VAL A 95 0.17 3.59 -2.73
N ARG A 96 0.60 2.49 -2.12
CA ARG A 96 1.92 1.88 -2.37
C ARG A 96 1.75 0.46 -2.88
N ILE A 97 2.72 0.01 -3.66
CA ILE A 97 2.78 -1.39 -4.10
C ILE A 97 4.09 -2.00 -3.65
N GLY A 98 4.00 -3.10 -2.92
CA GLY A 98 5.13 -3.95 -2.53
C GLY A 98 5.12 -5.25 -3.32
N VAL A 99 6.29 -5.79 -3.63
CA VAL A 99 6.44 -7.11 -4.26
C VAL A 99 7.41 -7.93 -3.44
N VAL A 100 6.95 -9.09 -2.99
CA VAL A 100 7.74 -9.99 -2.15
C VAL A 100 7.81 -11.36 -2.81
N SER A 101 9.01 -11.92 -2.88
CA SER A 101 9.19 -13.32 -3.24
C SER A 101 9.22 -14.19 -1.99
N VAL A 102 8.53 -15.31 -2.05
CA VAL A 102 8.50 -16.34 -1.00
C VAL A 102 9.09 -17.61 -1.56
N TRP A 103 9.98 -18.23 -0.79
CA TRP A 103 10.52 -19.55 -1.04
C TRP A 103 10.03 -20.49 0.04
N LEU A 104 9.61 -21.67 -0.37
CA LEU A 104 9.16 -22.73 0.51
C LEU A 104 10.20 -23.83 0.57
N PHE A 105 10.27 -24.51 1.71
CA PHE A 105 10.96 -25.78 1.80
C PHE A 105 10.18 -26.84 0.99
N PRO A 106 10.82 -27.56 0.04
CA PRO A 106 10.11 -28.51 -0.83
C PRO A 106 9.49 -29.72 -0.11
N ASP A 107 10.01 -30.06 1.08
CA ASP A 107 9.59 -31.21 1.88
C ASP A 107 8.36 -30.92 2.76
N SER A 108 8.31 -29.73 3.36
CA SER A 108 7.31 -29.34 4.36
C SER A 108 6.34 -28.28 3.86
N GLY A 109 6.71 -27.52 2.83
CA GLY A 109 5.95 -26.36 2.35
C GLY A 109 5.99 -25.17 3.31
N ALA A 110 6.79 -25.23 4.37
CA ALA A 110 7.01 -24.12 5.29
C ALA A 110 7.84 -23.01 4.60
N ILE A 111 7.66 -21.77 5.07
CA ILE A 111 8.43 -20.64 4.54
C ILE A 111 9.90 -20.81 4.90
N ASN A 112 10.74 -20.87 3.88
CA ASN A 112 12.20 -20.93 4.00
C ASN A 112 12.80 -19.53 3.99
N LYS A 113 12.37 -18.71 3.02
CA LYS A 113 12.92 -17.38 2.81
C LYS A 113 11.86 -16.43 2.28
N ILE A 114 11.95 -15.19 2.73
CA ILE A 114 11.19 -14.05 2.24
C ILE A 114 12.19 -13.03 1.69
N ARG A 115 11.90 -12.42 0.54
CA ARG A 115 12.73 -11.34 -0.02
C ARG A 115 11.86 -10.28 -0.66
N SER A 116 11.99 -9.04 -0.18
CA SER A 116 11.44 -7.89 -0.89
C SER A 116 12.14 -7.71 -2.23
N GLN A 117 11.38 -7.82 -3.32
CA GLN A 117 11.85 -7.49 -4.68
C GLN A 117 11.64 -6.00 -4.97
N ARG A 118 10.52 -5.47 -4.46
CA ARG A 118 10.19 -4.06 -4.51
C ARG A 118 9.56 -3.64 -3.18
N PRO A 119 10.26 -2.85 -2.36
CA PRO A 119 9.66 -2.29 -1.15
C PRO A 119 8.59 -1.25 -1.50
N THR A 120 7.71 -0.99 -0.56
CA THR A 120 6.75 0.13 -0.62
C THR A 120 7.45 1.49 -0.46
N ASN A 121 8.71 1.49 -0.01
CA ASN A 121 9.49 2.66 0.42
C ASN A 121 8.87 3.36 1.63
N PHE A 122 8.15 2.59 2.45
CA PHE A 122 7.64 3.00 3.76
C PHE A 122 8.02 1.88 4.74
N THR A 123 9.10 2.11 5.49
CA THR A 123 9.79 1.08 6.30
C THR A 123 8.85 0.33 7.25
N GLU A 124 7.94 1.04 7.88
CA GLU A 124 6.97 0.50 8.82
C GLU A 124 5.97 -0.43 8.12
N ILE A 125 5.52 -0.03 6.92
CA ILE A 125 4.66 -0.87 6.07
C ILE A 125 5.42 -2.07 5.54
N ASP A 126 6.68 -1.90 5.14
CA ASP A 126 7.52 -3.00 4.67
C ASP A 126 7.79 -4.02 5.79
N SER A 127 7.94 -3.56 7.03
CA SER A 127 8.05 -4.42 8.21
C SER A 127 6.74 -5.18 8.46
N LEU A 128 5.61 -4.46 8.41
CA LEU A 128 4.29 -5.04 8.57
C LEU A 128 3.97 -6.10 7.49
N ILE A 129 4.40 -5.87 6.23
CA ILE A 129 4.28 -6.88 5.15
C ILE A 129 5.10 -8.13 5.46
N ASN A 130 6.31 -8.00 6.02
CA ASN A 130 7.10 -9.17 6.40
C ASN A 130 6.40 -9.97 7.52
N ASP A 131 5.89 -9.29 8.54
CA ASP A 131 5.14 -9.92 9.63
C ASP A 131 3.90 -10.65 9.10
N ASP A 132 3.19 -10.04 8.14
CA ASP A 132 2.05 -10.65 7.46
C ASP A 132 2.42 -11.96 6.76
N ILE A 133 3.51 -11.97 6.00
CA ILE A 133 3.94 -13.16 5.26
C ILE A 133 4.42 -14.24 6.23
N MET A 134 5.12 -13.88 7.31
CA MET A 134 5.66 -14.85 8.27
C MET A 134 4.58 -15.66 9.00
N ARG A 135 3.37 -15.13 9.16
CA ARG A 135 2.24 -15.88 9.75
C ARG A 135 1.51 -16.77 8.75
N TRP A 136 1.73 -16.61 7.43
CA TRP A 136 0.99 -17.38 6.44
C TRP A 136 1.32 -18.87 6.53
N ASN A 137 0.28 -19.68 6.45
CA ASN A 137 0.38 -21.13 6.32
C ASN A 137 -0.21 -21.57 4.98
N PHE A 138 0.34 -22.65 4.43
CA PHE A 138 -0.08 -23.17 3.13
C PHE A 138 -0.60 -24.59 3.24
N ARG A 139 -1.61 -24.90 2.43
CA ARG A 139 -2.09 -26.26 2.19
C ARG A 139 -1.71 -26.67 0.78
N PHE A 140 -1.41 -27.94 0.57
CA PHE A 140 -1.01 -28.48 -0.72
C PHE A 140 -1.99 -29.57 -1.15
N PRO A 141 -3.09 -29.25 -1.87
CA PRO A 141 -4.16 -30.20 -2.18
C PRO A 141 -3.68 -31.45 -2.92
N LYS A 142 -2.70 -31.29 -3.81
CA LYS A 142 -2.07 -32.40 -4.54
C LYS A 142 -0.98 -33.15 -3.77
N LYS A 143 -0.71 -32.77 -2.51
CA LYS A 143 0.38 -33.31 -1.68
C LYS A 143 1.77 -33.12 -2.29
N VAL A 144 1.93 -32.07 -3.09
CA VAL A 144 3.20 -31.66 -3.70
C VAL A 144 3.37 -30.17 -3.42
N VAL A 145 4.57 -29.77 -2.98
CA VAL A 145 4.94 -28.38 -2.73
C VAL A 145 5.33 -27.73 -4.06
N GLU A 146 4.33 -27.28 -4.82
CA GLU A 146 4.54 -26.53 -6.05
C GLU A 146 3.63 -25.29 -6.09
N PRO A 147 4.17 -24.10 -6.43
CA PRO A 147 5.59 -23.82 -6.68
C PRO A 147 6.39 -23.70 -5.38
N THR A 148 7.69 -24.00 -5.42
CA THR A 148 8.62 -23.78 -4.30
C THR A 148 9.11 -22.34 -4.20
N LYS A 149 8.87 -21.52 -5.24
CA LYS A 149 9.12 -20.09 -5.26
C LYS A 149 7.98 -19.38 -5.99
N PHE A 150 7.46 -18.31 -5.40
CA PHE A 150 6.46 -17.47 -6.03
C PHE A 150 6.53 -16.03 -5.53
N GLU A 151 5.79 -15.15 -6.18
CA GLU A 151 5.64 -13.76 -5.75
C GLU A 151 4.25 -13.50 -5.15
N ILE A 152 4.24 -12.55 -4.22
CA ILE A 152 3.05 -11.94 -3.65
C ILE A 152 3.15 -10.45 -3.93
N ILE A 153 2.11 -9.87 -4.56
CA ILE A 153 2.02 -8.43 -4.76
C ILE A 153 1.07 -7.83 -3.71
N TYR A 154 1.58 -6.89 -2.94
CA TYR A 154 0.81 -6.10 -1.98
C TYR A 154 0.41 -4.78 -2.60
N ARG A 155 -0.88 -4.45 -2.58
CA ARG A 155 -1.39 -3.08 -2.73
C ARG A 155 -1.79 -2.57 -1.37
N VAL A 156 -1.05 -1.59 -0.88
CA VAL A 156 -1.28 -0.95 0.42
C VAL A 156 -1.98 0.38 0.17
N VAL A 157 -3.12 0.56 0.83
CA VAL A 157 -3.93 1.79 0.73
C VAL A 157 -4.01 2.42 2.11
N LEU A 158 -3.32 3.54 2.26
CA LEU A 158 -3.36 4.43 3.42
C LEU A 158 -4.38 5.52 3.18
N ARG A 159 -5.14 5.88 4.21
CA ARG A 159 -6.09 6.98 4.12
C ARG A 159 -5.96 7.90 5.30
N LYS A 160 -6.01 9.19 5.05
CA LYS A 160 -6.04 10.17 6.12
C LYS A 160 -7.38 10.12 6.85
N LYS A 161 -7.40 9.50 8.03
CA LYS A 161 -8.57 9.46 8.93
C LYS A 161 -8.46 10.46 10.08
N LEU A 162 -7.24 10.90 10.38
CA LEU A 162 -6.96 11.84 11.47
C LEU A 162 -6.94 13.30 10.97
N SER A 163 -7.42 14.21 11.82
CA SER A 163 -7.24 15.65 11.60
C SER A 163 -5.77 16.06 11.79
N ASP A 164 -5.38 17.19 11.21
CA ASP A 164 -4.00 17.70 11.32
C ASP A 164 -3.55 17.89 12.78
N GLU A 165 -4.46 18.30 13.66
CA GLU A 165 -4.20 18.45 15.10
C GLU A 165 -3.94 17.10 15.78
N GLN A 166 -4.73 16.08 15.45
CA GLN A 166 -4.53 14.72 15.96
C GLN A 166 -3.21 14.11 15.46
N ILE A 167 -2.86 14.36 14.19
CA ILE A 167 -1.58 13.91 13.62
C ILE A 167 -0.43 14.58 14.37
N LEU A 168 -0.47 15.90 14.55
CA LEU A 168 0.57 16.64 15.26
C LEU A 168 0.76 16.12 16.70
N ASN A 169 -0.33 15.89 17.42
CA ASN A 169 -0.28 15.35 18.78
C ASN A 169 0.34 13.94 18.80
N SER A 170 -0.07 13.06 17.87
CA SER A 170 0.48 11.70 17.80
C SER A 170 1.98 11.65 17.46
N VAL A 171 2.45 12.57 16.61
CA VAL A 171 3.87 12.70 16.27
C VAL A 171 4.66 13.23 17.47
N GLN A 172 4.10 14.23 18.18
CA GLN A 172 4.73 14.77 19.39
C GLN A 172 4.82 13.76 20.52
N GLU A 173 3.84 12.87 20.68
CA GLU A 173 3.88 11.79 21.66
C GLU A 173 4.98 10.78 21.32
N LYS A 174 5.05 10.30 20.08
CA LYS A 174 6.11 9.37 19.63
C LYS A 174 7.51 9.94 19.85
N MET A 175 7.72 11.22 19.52
CA MET A 175 9.01 11.88 19.72
C MET A 175 9.43 11.99 21.19
N LYS A 176 8.50 11.93 22.15
CA LYS A 176 8.79 11.91 23.59
C LYS A 176 9.10 10.51 24.11
N GLU A 177 8.53 9.48 23.50
CA GLU A 177 8.79 8.08 23.86
C GLU A 177 10.16 7.60 23.38
N ASP A 178 10.69 8.19 22.31
CA ASP A 178 12.01 7.89 21.75
C ASP A 178 13.19 8.63 22.45
N GLN A 179 12.92 9.37 23.54
CA GLN A 179 13.92 10.07 24.39
C GLN A 179 14.19 9.34 25.71
#